data_AF-A0A8J7MV14-F1
#
_entry.id   AF-A0A8J7MV14-F1
#
_cell.length_a   1.000
_cell.length_b   1.000
_cell.length_c   1.000
_cell.angle_alpha   90.00
_cell.angle_beta   90.00
_cell.angle_gamma   90.00
#
_symmetry.space_group_name_H-M   'P 1'
#
loop_
_entity.id
_entity.type
_entity.pdbx_description
1 polymer ?
#
loop_
_entity_poly.entity_id
_entity_poly.type
_entity_poly.pdbx_seq_one_letter_code
_entity_poly.pdbx_strand_id
1 'polypeptide(L)' 'MDWTKLLNGVLNQLLRRFMNTAISKGIDHFAGGGKPPKEMTPEEREQARQGREMAQRAKQVRKATRRLF' A
#
# COMPACT_ATOMS: atom_id res chain seq x y z
N MET A 1 -3.11 -7.27 38.94
CA MET A 1 -3.28 -7.06 37.48
C MET A 1 -2.37 -5.91 37.11
N ASP A 2 -1.31 -6.15 36.32
CA ASP A 2 -0.32 -5.13 35.99
C ASP A 2 -0.91 -4.12 35.01
N TRP A 3 -1.36 -2.98 35.55
CA TRP A 3 -2.06 -1.95 34.80
C TRP A 3 -1.22 -1.38 33.64
N THR A 4 0.10 -1.42 33.79
CA THR A 4 1.09 -1.08 32.77
C THR A 4 1.08 -2.03 31.57
N LYS A 5 0.84 -3.33 31.76
CA LYS A 5 0.77 -4.31 30.66
C LYS A 5 -0.49 -4.12 29.83
N LEU A 6 -1.60 -3.77 30.48
CA LEU A 6 -2.86 -3.45 29.81
C LEU A 6 -2.76 -2.16 28.97
N LEU A 7 -2.15 -1.10 29.54
CA LEU A 7 -1.87 0.15 28.82
C LEU A 7 -0.98 -0.07 27.59
N ASN A 8 0.11 -0.84 27.74
CA ASN A 8 1.01 -1.14 26.64
C ASN A 8 0.33 -1.94 25.52
N GLY A 9 -0.56 -2.87 25.86
CA GLY A 9 -1.34 -3.62 24.88
C GLY A 9 -2.28 -2.73 24.06
N VAL A 10 -3.00 -1.83 24.74
CA VAL A 10 -3.94 -0.89 24.11
C VAL A 10 -3.21 0.12 23.22
N LEU A 11 -2.13 0.73 23.71
CA LEU A 11 -1.30 1.66 22.94
C LEU A 11 -0.73 0.98 21.68
N ASN A 12 -0.22 -0.23 21.80
CA ASN A 12 0.35 -0.95 20.67
C ASN A 12 -0.74 -1.31 19.63
N GLN A 13 -1.95 -1.66 20.08
CA GLN A 13 -3.06 -1.93 19.17
C GLN A 13 -3.55 -0.67 18.46
N LEU A 14 -3.62 0.47 19.16
CA LEU A 14 -3.98 1.76 18.58
C LEU A 14 -2.92 2.24 17.58
N LEU A 15 -1.63 2.14 17.94
CA LEU A 15 -0.53 2.50 17.06
C LEU A 15 -0.50 1.63 15.80
N ARG A 16 -0.69 0.31 15.95
CA ARG A 16 -0.79 -0.62 14.81
C ARG A 16 -1.97 -0.27 13.89
N ARG A 17 -3.15 -0.02 14.45
CA ARG A 17 -4.33 0.37 13.66
C ARG A 17 -4.15 1.72 13.00
N PHE A 18 -3.54 2.68 13.69
CA PHE A 18 -3.24 4.00 13.16
C PHE A 18 -2.22 3.91 12.02
N MET A 19 -1.11 3.19 12.19
CA MET A 19 -0.11 2.98 11.14
C MET A 19 -0.70 2.23 9.94
N ASN A 20 -1.47 1.16 10.17
CA ASN A 20 -2.13 0.47 9.07
C ASN A 20 -3.08 1.40 8.31
N THR A 21 -3.86 2.22 9.01
CA THR A 21 -4.77 3.18 8.38
C THR A 21 -4.04 4.32 7.69
N ALA A 22 -2.95 4.82 8.27
CA ALA A 22 -2.13 5.89 7.71
C ALA A 22 -1.35 5.44 6.48
N ILE A 23 -0.83 4.21 6.49
CA ILE A 23 -0.17 3.59 5.34
C ILE A 23 -1.20 3.27 4.27
N SER A 24 -2.34 2.66 4.60
CA SER A 24 -3.39 2.38 3.63
C SER A 24 -3.98 3.66 3.03
N LYS A 25 -4.31 4.67 3.84
CA LYS A 25 -4.79 5.97 3.33
C LYS A 25 -3.70 6.77 2.64
N GLY A 26 -2.46 6.69 3.11
CA GLY A 26 -1.31 7.32 2.46
C GLY A 26 -1.12 6.71 1.08
N ILE A 27 -1.03 5.39 1.00
CA ILE A 27 -0.98 4.67 -0.27
C ILE A 27 -2.24 4.92 -1.10
N ASP A 28 -3.45 4.96 -0.56
CA ASP A 28 -4.65 5.26 -1.36
C ASP A 28 -4.69 6.74 -1.81
N HIS A 29 -4.12 7.65 -1.04
CA HIS A 29 -3.98 9.05 -1.41
C HIS A 29 -2.89 9.26 -2.46
N PHE A 30 -1.79 8.50 -2.38
CA PHE A 30 -0.67 8.54 -3.33
C PHE A 30 -0.84 7.61 -4.55
N ALA A 31 -1.64 6.54 -4.42
CA ALA A 31 -1.76 5.44 -5.38
C ALA A 31 -3.22 5.13 -5.78
N GLY A 32 -4.21 5.45 -4.95
CA GLY A 32 -5.63 5.12 -5.16
C GLY A 32 -6.35 5.99 -6.20
N GLY A 33 -5.73 7.08 -6.63
CA GLY A 33 -6.20 7.87 -7.75
C GLY A 33 -5.00 8.47 -8.45
N GLY A 34 -4.29 7.67 -9.25
CA GLY A 34 -3.29 8.23 -10.14
C GLY A 34 -3.94 9.40 -10.88
N LYS A 35 -3.51 10.63 -10.57
CA LYS A 35 -4.01 11.87 -11.17
C LYS A 35 -4.21 11.66 -12.68
N PRO A 36 -5.23 12.24 -13.31
CA PRO A 36 -5.37 12.20 -14.76
C PRO A 36 -4.01 12.49 -15.39
N PRO A 37 -3.56 11.78 -16.46
CA PRO A 37 -2.22 11.99 -17.01
C PRO A 37 -1.92 13.45 -17.41
N LYS A 38 -2.95 14.29 -17.51
CA LYS A 38 -2.86 15.76 -17.70
C LYS A 38 -2.40 16.55 -16.47
N GLU A 39 -2.56 16.00 -15.27
CA GLU A 39 -2.28 16.65 -13.98
C GLU A 39 -1.06 16.05 -13.25
N MET A 40 -0.44 15.02 -13.82
CA MET A 40 0.81 14.44 -13.30
C MET A 40 2.01 15.26 -13.75
N THR A 41 2.91 15.55 -12.81
CA THR A 41 4.26 16.03 -13.17
C THR A 41 5.02 14.93 -13.92
N PRO A 42 6.09 15.27 -14.66
CA PRO A 42 6.90 14.27 -15.36
C PRO A 42 7.43 13.17 -14.43
N GLU A 43 7.85 13.51 -13.21
CA GLU A 43 8.37 12.53 -12.25
C GLU A 43 7.28 11.60 -11.72
N GLU A 44 6.09 12.14 -11.42
CA GLU A 44 4.94 11.35 -10.96
C GLU A 44 4.47 10.36 -12.04
N ARG A 45 4.53 10.76 -13.31
CA ARG A 45 4.19 9.90 -14.45
C ARG A 45 5.14 8.72 -14.59
N GLU A 46 6.43 8.94 -14.33
CA GLU A 46 7.45 7.89 -14.40
C GLU A 46 7.29 6.86 -13.28
N GLN A 47 7.07 7.32 -12.04
CA GLN A 47 6.78 6.42 -10.91
C GLN A 47 5.52 5.60 -11.15
N ALA A 48 4.45 6.22 -11.67
CA ALA A 48 3.22 5.52 -12.01
C ALA A 48 3.44 4.47 -13.11
N ARG A 49 4.29 4.75 -14.11
CA ARG A 49 4.68 3.78 -15.14
C ARG A 49 5.42 2.59 -14.54
N GLN A 50 6.44 2.84 -13.72
CA GLN A 50 7.21 1.78 -13.06
C GLN A 50 6.32 0.90 -12.18
N GLY A 51 5.40 1.51 -11.41
CA GLY A 51 4.42 0.78 -10.60
C GLY A 51 3.48 -0.09 -11.44
N ARG A 52 2.98 0.41 -12.58
CA ARG A 52 2.14 -0.35 -13.52
C ARG A 52 2.90 -1.52 -14.14
N GLU A 53 4.16 -1.33 -14.54
CA GLU A 53 5.00 -2.40 -15.10
C GLU A 53 5.25 -3.50 -14.08
N MET A 54 5.55 -3.14 -12.83
CA MET A 54 5.72 -4.10 -11.74
C MET A 54 4.43 -4.90 -11.47
N ALA A 55 3.28 -4.22 -11.41
CA ALA A 55 1.98 -4.87 -11.23
C ALA A 55 1.63 -5.82 -12.39
N GLN A 56 1.95 -5.46 -13.63
CA GLN A 56 1.77 -6.33 -14.79
C GLN A 56 2.64 -7.58 -14.71
N ARG A 57 3.91 -7.45 -14.35
CA ARG A 57 4.82 -8.60 -14.15
C ARG A 57 4.29 -9.52 -13.05
N ALA A 58 3.87 -8.97 -11.92
CA ALA A 58 3.24 -9.74 -10.84
C ALA A 58 1.99 -10.50 -11.31
N LYS A 59 1.14 -9.85 -12.13
CA LYS A 59 -0.06 -10.49 -12.70
C LYS A 59 0.30 -11.63 -13.65
N GLN A 60 1.35 -11.49 -14.45
CA GLN A 60 1.85 -12.54 -15.34
C GLN A 60 2.39 -13.73 -14.54
N VAL A 61 3.23 -13.48 -13.53
CA VAL A 61 3.73 -14.52 -12.62
C VAL A 61 2.56 -15.25 -11.99
N ARG A 62 1.59 -14.53 -11.39
CA ARG A 62 0.41 -15.14 -10.77
C ARG A 62 -0.39 -16.00 -11.75
N LYS A 63 -0.54 -15.55 -13.01
CA LYS A 63 -1.26 -16.30 -14.05
C LYS A 63 -0.49 -17.56 -14.47
N ALA A 64 0.83 -17.49 -14.56
CA ALA A 64 1.68 -18.65 -14.81
C ALA A 64 1.59 -19.64 -13.63
N THR A 65 1.73 -19.16 -12.39
CA THR A 65 1.57 -19.97 -11.18
C THR A 65 0.21 -20.68 -11.16
N ARG A 66 -0.90 -19.98 -11.41
CA ARG A 66 -2.26 -20.59 -11.46
C ARG A 66 -2.45 -21.61 -12.60
N ARG A 67 -1.57 -21.64 -13.60
CA ARG A 67 -1.63 -22.63 -14.68
C ARG A 67 -0.74 -23.84 -14.40
N LEU A 68 0.25 -23.69 -13.52
CA LEU A 68 1.20 -24.73 -13.13
C LEU A 68 0.74 -25.52 -11.90
N PHE A 69 -0.07 -24.89 -11.04
CA PHE A 69 -0.74 -25.49 -9.89
C PHE A 69 -2.26 -25.44 -10.11
#